data_AF-A0A4U9UG41-F1
#
_entry.id   AF-A0A4U9UG41-F1
#
_cell.length_a   1.000
_cell.length_b   1.000
_cell.length_c   1.000
_cell.angle_alpha   90.00
_cell.angle_beta   90.00
_cell.angle_gamma   90.00
#
_symmetry.space_group_name_H-M   'P 1'
#
loop_
_entity.id
_entity.type
_entity.pdbx_description
1 polymer ?
#
loop_
_entity_poly.entity_id
_entity_poly.type
_entity_poly.pdbx_seq_one_letter_code
_entity_poly.pdbx_strand_id
1 'polypeptide(L)'
;MVAACGGYVPMISGRGLGHTGGTLDKLEAIPGFDIFPDDNAFRKIIKDVGVAIIGQTSSLAPADKRFYATRDITATVDSIPLITGSILAKKLAEGLDALVMDVKVGSGAFMPTYQLSDDLAQAIVALRMVLVARLPRC
;
A
#
# COMPACT_ATOMS: atom_id res chain seq x y z
N MET A 1 11.39 -13.00 -0.33
CA MET A 1 11.90 -13.47 -1.64
C MET A 1 12.65 -12.35 -2.38
N VAL A 2 11.99 -11.24 -2.76
CA VAL A 2 12.67 -10.12 -3.46
C VAL A 2 13.90 -9.59 -2.71
N ALA A 3 13.83 -9.45 -1.38
CA ALA A 3 14.97 -9.05 -0.57
C ALA A 3 16.15 -10.03 -0.61
N ALA A 4 15.88 -11.34 -0.64
CA ALA A 4 16.90 -12.36 -0.79
C ALA A 4 17.56 -12.34 -2.19
N CYS A 5 16.89 -11.74 -3.18
CA CYS A 5 17.43 -11.50 -4.53
C CYS A 5 18.13 -10.13 -4.65
N GLY A 6 18.36 -9.41 -3.54
CA GLY A 6 19.07 -8.13 -3.52
C GLY A 6 18.19 -6.88 -3.71
N GLY A 7 16.85 -7.02 -3.74
CA GLY A 7 15.95 -5.87 -3.79
C GLY A 7 15.67 -5.27 -2.41
N TYR A 8 15.25 -4.00 -2.36
CA TYR A 8 14.79 -3.35 -1.13
C TYR A 8 13.27 -3.26 -1.12
N VAL A 9 12.62 -3.67 -0.02
CA VAL A 9 11.16 -3.73 0.10
C VAL A 9 10.69 -2.93 1.32
N PRO A 10 10.49 -1.60 1.17
CA PRO A 10 9.94 -0.72 2.21
C PRO A 10 8.41 -0.76 2.20
N MET A 11 7.82 -1.86 2.67
CA MET A 11 6.38 -2.07 2.57
C MET A 11 5.62 -1.37 3.70
N ILE A 12 4.82 -0.36 3.35
CA ILE A 12 3.80 0.19 4.26
C ILE A 12 2.48 -0.54 3.97
N SER A 13 1.95 -1.20 4.99
CA SER A 13 0.70 -1.96 4.90
C SER A 13 -0.41 -1.29 5.69
N GLY A 14 -1.65 -1.53 5.28
CA GLY A 14 -2.84 -1.24 6.10
C GLY A 14 -3.22 -2.43 6.98
N ARG A 15 -4.20 -2.20 7.85
CA ARG A 15 -4.97 -3.25 8.55
C ARG A 15 -6.04 -3.83 7.63
N GLY A 16 -6.69 -4.91 8.09
CA GLY A 16 -7.82 -5.52 7.40
C GLY A 16 -8.95 -4.52 7.10
N LEU A 17 -9.68 -4.80 6.04
CA LEU A 17 -10.79 -3.98 5.55
C LEU A 17 -12.02 -4.84 5.33
N GLY A 18 -13.14 -4.49 5.97
CA GLY A 18 -14.39 -5.23 5.86
C GLY A 18 -14.20 -6.69 6.27
N HIS A 19 -14.48 -7.62 5.35
CA HIS A 19 -14.32 -9.06 5.56
C HIS A 19 -12.91 -9.58 5.24
N THR A 20 -11.99 -8.72 4.80
CA THR A 20 -10.62 -9.10 4.41
C THR A 20 -9.65 -8.87 5.57
N GLY A 21 -8.81 -9.88 5.86
CA GLY A 21 -7.75 -9.75 6.88
C GLY A 21 -6.55 -8.95 6.38
N GLY A 22 -5.89 -8.20 7.26
CA GLY A 22 -4.72 -7.39 6.93
C GLY A 22 -3.38 -8.10 7.17
N THR A 23 -2.34 -7.69 6.44
CA THR A 23 -0.98 -8.20 6.65
C THR A 23 -0.45 -7.84 8.04
N LEU A 24 -0.75 -6.63 8.52
CA LEU A 24 -0.31 -6.19 9.85
C LEU A 24 -0.95 -7.01 10.96
N ASP A 25 -2.24 -7.32 10.84
CA ASP A 25 -2.95 -8.10 11.85
C ASP A 25 -2.35 -9.51 12.00
N LYS A 26 -1.80 -10.06 10.90
CA LYS A 26 -1.06 -11.33 10.93
C LYS A 26 0.31 -11.20 11.58
N LEU A 27 1.02 -10.10 11.34
CA LEU A 27 2.36 -9.87 11.90
C LEU A 27 2.30 -9.58 13.40
N GLU A 28 1.28 -8.88 13.87
CA GLU A 28 1.05 -8.64 15.31
C GLU A 28 0.73 -9.91 16.10
N ALA A 29 0.33 -11.00 15.44
CA ALA A 29 0.20 -12.29 16.09
C ALA A 29 1.56 -12.86 16.56
N ILE A 30 2.68 -12.34 16.07
CA ILE A 30 4.03 -12.69 16.51
C ILE A 30 4.36 -11.87 17.78
N PRO A 31 4.59 -12.52 18.95
CA PRO A 31 4.88 -11.80 20.18
C PRO A 31 6.10 -10.89 20.05
N GLY A 32 5.93 -9.61 20.38
CA GLY A 32 7.00 -8.61 20.36
C GLY A 32 7.34 -8.04 18.96
N PHE A 33 6.55 -8.35 17.93
CA PHE A 33 6.73 -7.73 16.62
C PHE A 33 6.28 -6.26 16.65
N ASP A 34 7.21 -5.35 16.37
CA ASP A 34 6.92 -3.91 16.30
C ASP A 34 6.52 -3.51 14.87
N ILE A 35 5.24 -3.14 14.70
CA ILE A 35 4.71 -2.64 13.43
C ILE A 35 4.83 -1.12 13.26
N PHE A 36 5.29 -0.38 14.28
CA PHE A 36 5.44 1.07 14.24
C PHE A 36 6.84 1.53 14.67
N PRO A 37 7.92 1.04 14.02
CA PRO A 37 9.25 1.57 14.27
C PRO A 37 9.34 3.03 13.85
N ASP A 38 10.25 3.79 14.46
CA ASP A 38 10.58 5.14 14.00
C ASP A 38 11.30 5.12 12.63
N ASP A 39 11.37 6.29 11.98
CA ASP A 39 11.97 6.42 10.65
C ASP A 39 13.43 5.96 10.59
N ASN A 40 14.21 6.15 11.68
CA ASN A 40 15.61 5.76 11.72
C ASN A 40 15.75 4.24 11.81
N ALA A 41 14.96 3.61 12.69
CA ALA A 41 14.88 2.16 12.83
C ALA A 41 14.40 1.53 11.52
N PHE A 42 13.36 2.07 10.90
CA PHE A 42 12.86 1.61 9.60
C PHE A 42 13.94 1.64 8.52
N ARG A 43 14.64 2.78 8.36
CA ARG A 43 15.75 2.91 7.40
C ARG A 43 16.88 1.93 7.67
N LYS A 44 17.22 1.72 8.94
CA LYS A 44 18.25 0.78 9.34
C LYS A 44 17.85 -0.66 8.98
N ILE A 45 16.62 -1.07 9.28
CA ILE A 45 16.12 -2.40 8.93
C ILE A 45 16.15 -2.61 7.42
N ILE A 46 15.70 -1.64 6.63
CA ILE A 46 15.76 -1.73 5.16
C ILE A 46 17.21 -1.88 4.68
N LYS A 47 18.15 -1.12 5.23
CA LYS A 47 19.56 -1.20 4.84
C LYS A 47 20.21 -2.53 5.23
N ASP A 48 19.93 -3.02 6.43
CA ASP A 48 20.61 -4.18 7.02
C ASP A 48 19.96 -5.51 6.58
N VAL A 49 18.64 -5.54 6.41
CA VAL A 49 17.84 -6.76 6.14
C VAL A 49 17.25 -6.78 4.73
N GLY A 50 17.05 -5.61 4.10
CA GLY A 50 16.47 -5.49 2.76
C GLY A 50 14.93 -5.45 2.72
N VAL A 51 14.24 -5.72 3.83
CA VAL A 51 12.76 -5.72 3.89
C VAL A 51 12.27 -5.27 5.26
N ALA A 52 11.21 -4.46 5.25
CA ALA A 52 10.42 -4.16 6.43
C ALA A 52 8.94 -4.05 6.03
N ILE A 53 8.06 -4.51 6.91
CA ILE A 53 6.61 -4.37 6.76
C ILE A 53 6.12 -3.61 7.98
N ILE A 54 5.66 -2.37 7.76
CA ILE A 54 5.26 -1.46 8.83
C ILE A 54 3.84 -0.94 8.62
N GLY A 55 3.26 -0.40 9.68
CA GLY A 55 1.98 0.27 9.64
C GLY A 55 2.06 1.65 8.99
N GLN A 56 0.90 2.14 8.55
CA GLN A 56 0.75 3.51 8.05
C GLN A 56 1.10 4.52 9.15
N THR A 57 2.14 5.30 8.94
CA THR A 57 2.46 6.47 9.77
C THR A 57 1.52 7.62 9.43
N SER A 58 1.27 8.52 10.39
CA SER A 58 0.35 9.66 10.20
C SER A 58 0.84 10.68 9.16
N SER A 59 2.12 10.64 8.79
CA SER A 59 2.75 11.54 7.83
C SER A 59 2.58 11.10 6.37
N LEU A 60 2.27 9.83 6.11
CA LEU A 60 2.21 9.29 4.75
C LEU A 60 0.81 9.47 4.15
N ALA A 61 0.70 10.24 3.06
CA ALA A 61 -0.55 10.54 2.37
C ALA A 61 -1.72 10.99 3.29
N PRO A 62 -1.55 12.07 4.09
CA PRO A 62 -2.53 12.49 5.10
C PRO A 62 -3.88 12.89 4.51
N ALA A 63 -3.89 13.37 3.26
CA ALA A 63 -5.12 13.67 2.53
C ALA A 63 -5.91 12.39 2.18
N ASP A 64 -5.22 11.34 1.73
CA ASP A 64 -5.86 10.06 1.41
C ASP A 64 -6.53 9.46 2.65
N LYS A 65 -5.86 9.51 3.81
CA LYS A 65 -6.44 9.03 5.08
C LYS A 65 -7.79 9.69 5.39
N ARG A 66 -7.86 11.02 5.25
CA ARG A 66 -9.11 11.77 5.50
C ARG A 66 -10.17 11.44 4.46
N PHE A 67 -9.80 11.44 3.17
CA PHE A 67 -10.74 11.10 2.10
C PHE A 67 -11.28 9.68 2.23
N TYR A 68 -10.42 8.72 2.56
CA TYR A 68 -10.80 7.34 2.76
C TYR A 68 -11.81 7.21 3.92
N ALA A 69 -11.53 7.84 5.07
CA ALA A 69 -12.44 7.80 6.21
C ALA A 69 -13.83 8.37 5.89
N THR A 70 -13.92 9.45 5.12
CA THR A 70 -15.21 9.98 4.66
C THR A 70 -15.90 9.03 3.69
N ARG A 71 -15.16 8.41 2.77
CA ARG A 71 -15.74 7.48 1.78
C ARG A 71 -16.32 6.23 2.41
N ASP A 72 -15.66 5.72 3.44
CA ASP A 72 -16.07 4.53 4.21
C ASP A 72 -17.47 4.73 4.83
N ILE A 73 -17.76 5.92 5.35
CA ILE A 73 -19.06 6.24 5.99
C ILE A 73 -20.11 6.82 5.04
N THR A 74 -19.77 7.03 3.75
CA THR A 74 -20.67 7.63 2.75
C THR A 74 -20.99 6.69 1.59
N ALA A 75 -20.58 5.42 1.65
CA ALA A 75 -20.75 4.45 0.58
C ALA A 75 -20.17 4.90 -0.78
N THR A 76 -19.11 5.71 -0.77
CA THR A 76 -18.40 6.18 -1.99
C THR A 76 -17.03 5.50 -2.17
N VAL A 77 -16.88 4.32 -1.57
CA VAL A 77 -15.69 3.48 -1.69
C VAL A 77 -15.57 2.89 -3.10
N ASP A 78 -16.70 2.55 -3.74
CA ASP A 78 -16.75 1.80 -4.99
C ASP A 78 -16.54 2.68 -6.24
N SER A 79 -15.41 3.39 -6.28
CA SER A 79 -15.05 4.28 -7.38
C SER A 79 -13.62 4.03 -7.83
N ILE A 80 -13.44 3.41 -9.00
CA ILE A 80 -12.13 3.05 -9.58
C ILE A 80 -11.10 4.20 -9.51
N PRO A 81 -11.41 5.44 -9.93
CA PRO A 81 -10.42 6.52 -9.87
C PRO A 81 -10.00 6.85 -8.43
N LEU A 82 -10.94 6.85 -7.48
CA LEU A 82 -10.64 7.15 -6.08
C LEU A 82 -9.93 5.99 -5.38
N ILE A 83 -10.21 4.75 -5.77
CA ILE A 83 -9.50 3.54 -5.29
C ILE A 83 -8.06 3.58 -5.78
N THR A 84 -7.87 3.83 -7.07
CA THR A 84 -6.56 3.90 -7.71
C THR A 84 -5.70 5.01 -7.10
N GLY A 85 -6.28 6.22 -6.97
CA GLY A 85 -5.62 7.35 -6.34
C GLY A 85 -5.23 7.05 -4.88
N SER A 86 -6.12 6.39 -4.13
CA SER A 86 -5.82 6.00 -2.75
C SER A 86 -4.65 5.03 -2.66
N ILE A 87 -4.68 3.93 -3.43
CA ILE A 87 -3.62 2.91 -3.43
C ILE A 87 -2.27 3.55 -3.82
N LEU A 88 -2.24 4.29 -4.93
CA LEU A 88 -1.01 4.86 -5.46
C LEU A 88 -0.45 5.99 -4.59
N ALA A 89 -1.28 6.82 -3.96
CA ALA A 89 -0.79 7.89 -3.08
C ALA A 89 0.11 7.36 -1.96
N LYS A 90 -0.22 6.18 -1.42
CA LYS A 90 0.60 5.52 -0.39
C LYS A 90 1.86 4.90 -0.99
N LYS A 91 1.74 4.16 -2.09
CA LYS A 91 2.86 3.45 -2.71
C LYS A 91 3.89 4.37 -3.37
N LEU A 92 3.47 5.49 -3.93
CA LEU A 92 4.38 6.48 -4.49
C LEU A 92 5.14 7.25 -3.40
N ALA A 93 4.53 7.44 -2.22
CA ALA A 93 5.21 8.08 -1.09
C ALA A 93 6.33 7.21 -0.49
N GLU A 94 6.33 5.89 -0.76
CA GLU A 94 7.41 4.97 -0.37
C GLU A 94 8.68 5.13 -1.24
N GLY A 95 8.63 5.88 -2.35
CA GLY A 95 9.79 6.13 -3.21
C GLY A 95 10.25 4.91 -4.02
N LEU A 96 9.31 4.07 -4.45
CA LEU A 96 9.59 2.80 -5.13
C LEU A 96 10.13 2.99 -6.56
N ASP A 97 11.15 2.23 -6.94
CA ASP A 97 11.63 2.14 -8.32
C ASP A 97 10.68 1.32 -9.23
N ALA A 98 10.04 0.31 -8.64
CA ALA A 98 9.08 -0.56 -9.30
C ALA A 98 7.95 -0.94 -8.35
N LEU A 99 6.74 -1.05 -8.90
CA LEU A 99 5.54 -1.45 -8.16
C LEU A 99 4.87 -2.60 -8.91
N VAL A 100 4.57 -3.68 -8.18
CA VAL A 100 3.76 -4.80 -8.65
C VAL A 100 2.47 -4.80 -7.85
N MET A 101 1.34 -4.85 -8.55
CA MET A 101 0.01 -4.78 -7.96
C MET A 101 -0.74 -6.09 -8.19
N ASP A 102 -1.24 -6.65 -7.11
CA ASP A 102 -2.02 -7.88 -7.10
C ASP A 102 -3.51 -7.53 -7.09
N VAL A 103 -4.16 -7.61 -8.25
CA VAL A 103 -5.59 -7.31 -8.40
C VAL A 103 -6.38 -8.62 -8.40
N LYS A 104 -7.20 -8.80 -7.36
CA LYS A 104 -8.01 -10.01 -7.19
C LYS A 104 -9.30 -9.97 -8.01
N VAL A 105 -9.78 -11.16 -8.38
CA VAL A 105 -11.07 -11.40 -9.04
C VAL A 105 -11.81 -12.48 -8.25
N GLY A 106 -13.13 -12.34 -8.12
CA GLY A 106 -14.02 -13.35 -7.52
C GLY A 106 -14.85 -12.79 -6.38
N SER A 107 -15.56 -13.66 -5.68
CA SER A 107 -16.54 -13.28 -4.65
C SER A 107 -15.94 -12.60 -3.41
N GLY A 108 -14.63 -12.76 -3.18
CA GLY A 108 -13.89 -12.07 -2.11
C GLY A 108 -12.99 -10.95 -2.62
N ALA A 109 -13.10 -10.61 -3.91
CA ALA A 109 -12.36 -9.48 -4.47
C ALA A 109 -13.06 -8.17 -4.15
N PHE A 110 -12.28 -7.10 -4.22
CA PHE A 110 -12.80 -5.76 -4.01
C PHE A 110 -13.75 -5.32 -5.13
N MET A 111 -13.52 -5.81 -6.35
CA MET A 111 -14.40 -5.59 -7.50
C MET A 111 -15.33 -6.79 -7.69
N PRO A 112 -16.63 -6.56 -7.96
CA PRO A 112 -17.62 -7.64 -8.01
C PRO A 112 -17.55 -8.47 -9.29
N THR A 113 -16.93 -7.96 -10.35
CA THR A 113 -16.83 -8.63 -11.65
C THR A 113 -15.39 -8.63 -12.16
N TYR A 114 -15.06 -9.64 -12.97
CA TYR A 114 -13.78 -9.71 -13.66
C TYR A 114 -13.48 -8.42 -14.46
N GLN A 115 -14.48 -7.89 -15.18
CA GLN A 115 -14.30 -6.69 -16.00
C GLN A 115 -13.89 -5.49 -15.15
N LEU A 116 -14.54 -5.27 -14.00
CA LEU A 116 -14.18 -4.16 -13.10
C LEU A 116 -12.80 -4.36 -12.45
N SER A 117 -12.41 -5.60 -12.16
CA SER A 117 -11.04 -5.90 -11.72
C SER A 117 -10.01 -5.58 -12.80
N ASP A 118 -10.28 -5.93 -14.06
CA ASP A 118 -9.40 -5.60 -15.19
C ASP A 118 -9.32 -4.09 -15.39
N ASP A 119 -10.47 -3.40 -15.39
CA ASP A 119 -10.53 -1.93 -15.48
C ASP A 119 -9.74 -1.25 -14.35
N LEU A 120 -9.79 -1.80 -13.12
CA LEU A 120 -8.98 -1.32 -12.00
C LEU A 120 -7.48 -1.56 -12.25
N ALA A 121 -7.10 -2.74 -12.74
CA ALA A 121 -5.72 -3.04 -13.05
C ALA A 121 -5.16 -2.09 -14.12
N GLN A 122 -5.93 -1.87 -15.20
CA GLN A 122 -5.59 -0.92 -16.25
C GLN A 122 -5.50 0.51 -15.71
N ALA A 123 -6.43 0.93 -14.85
CA ALA A 123 -6.39 2.26 -14.23
C ALA A 123 -5.13 2.45 -13.38
N ILE A 124 -4.75 1.45 -12.58
CA ILE A 124 -3.53 1.50 -11.76
C ILE A 124 -2.27 1.60 -12.63
N VAL A 125 -2.21 0.85 -13.73
CA VAL A 125 -1.09 0.90 -14.69
C VAL A 125 -1.06 2.24 -15.44
N ALA A 126 -2.22 2.76 -15.84
CA ALA A 126 -2.34 4.03 -16.57
C ALA A 126 -1.99 5.23 -15.69
N LEU A 127 -2.38 5.21 -14.41
CA LEU A 127 -2.01 6.20 -13.40
C LEU A 127 -0.58 6.04 -12.88
N ARG A 128 0.26 5.22 -13.55
CA ARG A 128 1.72 5.26 -13.40
C ARG A 128 2.20 6.65 -13.81
N MET A 129 2.11 7.57 -12.86
CA MET A 129 2.37 8.97 -13.05
C MET A 129 3.81 9.12 -13.53
N VAL A 130 3.95 9.86 -14.63
CA VAL A 130 5.19 10.46 -15.16
C VAL A 130 5.70 11.54 -14.17
N LEU A 131 5.68 11.25 -12.87
CA LEU A 131 6.30 12.09 -11.86
C LEU A 131 7.75 11.64 -11.68
N VAL A 132 8.57 11.94 -12.69
CA VAL A 132 10.02 12.11 -12.49
C VAL A 132 10.26 13.45 -11.77
N ALA A 133 9.52 13.72 -10.69
CA ALA A 133 10.03 14.58 -9.65
C ALA A 133 10.82 13.64 -8.75
N ARG A 134 12.13 13.53 -9.03
CA ARG A 134 13.09 12.92 -8.10
C ARG A 134 12.93 13.63 -6.76
N LEU A 135 12.08 13.11 -5.87
CA LEU A 135 12.16 13.46 -4.47
C LEU A 135 13.58 13.10 -4.00
N PRO A 136 14.24 13.98 -3.23
CA PRO A 136 15.62 13.79 -2.85
C PRO A 136 15.76 12.42 -2.18
N ARG A 137 16.64 11.60 -2.77
CA ARG A 137 17.03 10.30 -2.25
C ARG A 137 17.46 10.51 -0.80
N CYS A 138 16.74 9.90 0.12
CA CYS A 138 17.15 9.88 1.51
C CYS A 138 18.21 8.79 1.75
#